data_AF-A0AAD5LYU1-F1
#
_entry.id   AF-A0AAD5LYU1-F1
#
_cell.length_a   1.000
_cell.length_b   1.000
_cell.length_c   1.000
_cell.angle_alpha   90.00
_cell.angle_beta   90.00
_cell.angle_gamma   90.00
#
_symmetry.space_group_name_H-M   'P 1'
#
loop_
_entity.id
_entity.type
_entity.pdbx_description
1 polymer ?
#
loop_
_entity_poly.entity_id
_entity_poly.type
_entity_poly.pdbx_seq_one_letter_code
_entity_poly.pdbx_strand_id
1 'polypeptide(L)'
;MNHLFNMDMTTFRVLQCEIVELLGEHKMCPFMNLNMVSLDFMWKNGYRVIVFSPFTETIPTIFWSPAMISSPWPDTNNVDILLDFLDSNLEHRRYNPLGFFVSQGVCTPKNSDIIRRWRSTLRSSFSLRTNRKMLEWLDKLSKEKQLKVNIVILDFVEEEYSRKIISLNHFTKC
;
A
#
# COMPACT_ATOMS: atom_id res chain seq x y z
N MET A 1 -8.30 5.78 3.20
CA MET A 1 -7.13 6.65 2.98
C MET A 1 -6.50 6.92 4.33
N ASN A 2 -5.16 6.83 4.44
CA ASN A 2 -4.46 7.20 5.66
C ASN A 2 -4.74 8.67 5.98
N HIS A 3 -5.32 8.93 7.13
CA HIS A 3 -5.75 10.26 7.54
C HIS A 3 -4.56 11.01 8.17
N LEU A 4 -4.26 12.22 7.69
CA LEU A 4 -3.33 13.14 8.35
C LEU A 4 -4.12 13.87 9.45
N PHE A 5 -3.87 13.51 10.71
CA PHE A 5 -4.61 14.06 11.84
C PHE A 5 -4.34 15.56 11.99
N ASN A 6 -5.40 16.36 12.00
CA ASN A 6 -5.38 17.80 12.27
C ASN A 6 -4.48 18.64 11.33
N MET A 7 -4.32 18.23 10.07
CA MET A 7 -3.58 18.99 9.06
C MET A 7 -4.54 19.81 8.20
N ASP A 8 -4.40 21.13 8.23
CA ASP A 8 -5.14 22.04 7.35
C ASP A 8 -4.49 22.15 5.97
N MET A 9 -5.19 22.82 5.03
CA MET A 9 -4.72 22.95 3.65
C MET A 9 -3.39 23.71 3.53
N THR A 10 -3.16 24.70 4.40
CA THR A 10 -1.94 25.51 4.40
C THR A 10 -0.72 24.67 4.82
N THR A 11 -0.86 23.93 5.92
CA THR A 11 0.17 23.01 6.42
C THR A 11 0.44 21.90 5.40
N PHE A 12 -0.63 21.41 4.74
CA PHE A 12 -0.49 20.40 3.71
C PHE A 12 0.28 20.91 2.48
N ARG A 13 0.08 22.18 2.07
CA ARG A 13 0.87 22.79 0.99
C ARG A 13 2.35 22.87 1.31
N VAL A 14 2.71 23.21 2.55
CA VAL A 14 4.11 23.18 3.00
C VAL A 14 4.69 21.78 2.86
N LEU A 15 3.94 20.76 3.32
CA LEU A 15 4.35 19.37 3.15
C LEU A 15 4.52 18.97 1.66
N GLN A 16 3.66 19.45 0.78
CA GLN A 16 3.80 19.21 -0.67
C GLN A 16 5.09 19.81 -1.21
N CYS A 17 5.43 21.06 -0.86
CA CYS A 17 6.68 21.68 -1.28
C CYS A 17 7.89 20.87 -0.79
N GLU A 18 7.92 20.51 0.49
CA GLU A 18 8.99 19.70 1.09
C GLU A 18 9.15 18.35 0.39
N ILE A 19 8.04 17.66 0.06
CA ILE A 19 8.07 16.39 -0.68
C ILE A 19 8.72 16.58 -2.06
N VAL A 20 8.37 17.65 -2.77
CA VAL A 20 8.89 17.94 -4.11
C VAL A 20 10.38 18.27 -4.06
N GLU A 21 10.79 19.08 -3.09
CA GLU A 21 12.20 19.43 -2.89
C GLU A 21 13.04 18.21 -2.51
N LEU A 22 12.56 17.36 -1.60
CA LEU A 22 13.29 16.17 -1.13
C LEU A 22 13.36 15.06 -2.17
N LEU A 23 12.25 14.75 -2.85
CA LEU A 23 12.22 13.68 -3.85
C LEU A 23 12.81 14.14 -5.19
N GLY A 24 12.71 15.43 -5.49
CA GLY A 24 13.02 16.03 -6.78
C GLY A 24 11.85 15.84 -7.75
N GLU A 25 11.28 16.95 -8.22
CA GLU A 25 10.12 16.97 -9.13
C GLU A 25 10.28 16.05 -10.34
N HIS A 26 11.46 16.05 -10.97
CA HIS A 26 11.79 15.20 -12.13
C HIS A 26 11.76 13.69 -11.84
N LYS A 27 11.82 13.26 -10.58
CA LYS A 27 11.69 11.85 -10.18
C LYS A 27 10.25 11.47 -9.85
N MET A 28 9.34 12.43 -9.78
CA MET A 28 7.93 12.18 -9.50
C MET A 28 7.18 11.97 -10.80
N CYS A 29 6.45 10.86 -10.91
CA CYS A 29 5.59 10.60 -12.06
C CYS A 29 4.33 11.48 -11.95
N PRO A 30 4.09 12.43 -12.89
CA PRO A 30 2.94 13.31 -12.81
C PRO A 30 1.64 12.55 -13.00
N PHE A 31 0.53 13.16 -12.58
CA PHE A 31 -0.79 12.58 -12.81
C PHE A 31 -1.05 12.41 -14.31
N MET A 32 -1.41 11.19 -14.71
CA MET A 32 -1.73 10.85 -16.08
C MET A 32 -2.66 9.63 -16.13
N ASN A 33 -3.09 9.25 -17.33
CA ASN A 33 -3.90 8.05 -17.51
C ASN A 33 -3.13 6.81 -17.03
N LEU A 34 -3.70 6.06 -16.08
CA LEU A 34 -3.06 4.90 -15.46
C LEU A 34 -2.61 3.85 -16.48
N ASN A 35 -3.37 3.66 -17.57
CA ASN A 35 -3.04 2.69 -18.62
C ASN A 35 -1.73 3.02 -19.36
N MET A 36 -1.25 4.27 -19.25
CA MET A 36 0.02 4.70 -19.83
C MET A 36 1.21 4.50 -18.87
N VAL A 37 0.94 4.24 -17.59
CA VAL A 37 2.00 4.11 -16.57
C VAL A 37 2.43 2.65 -16.46
N SER A 38 3.57 2.35 -17.06
CA SER A 38 4.29 1.10 -16.90
C SER A 38 5.65 1.33 -16.22
N LEU A 39 6.27 0.27 -15.70
CA LEU A 39 7.65 0.35 -15.18
C LEU A 39 8.61 0.84 -16.26
N ASP A 40 8.48 0.34 -17.50
CA ASP A 40 9.31 0.79 -18.63
C ASP A 40 9.12 2.29 -18.91
N PHE A 41 7.87 2.77 -18.92
CA PHE A 41 7.57 4.19 -19.09
C PHE A 41 8.21 5.02 -17.97
N MET A 42 8.04 4.64 -16.71
CA MET A 42 8.62 5.37 -15.58
C MET A 42 10.16 5.42 -15.68
N TRP A 43 10.80 4.30 -16.00
CA TRP A 43 12.25 4.23 -16.12
C TRP A 43 12.79 5.08 -17.26
N LYS A 44 12.16 5.03 -18.44
CA LYS A 44 12.55 5.83 -19.62
C LYS A 44 12.46 7.33 -19.35
N ASN A 45 11.50 7.76 -18.55
CA ASN A 45 11.29 9.17 -18.21
C ASN A 45 12.00 9.60 -16.91
N GLY A 46 12.79 8.71 -16.28
CA GLY A 46 13.51 9.02 -15.04
C GLY A 46 12.66 9.07 -13.77
N TYR A 47 11.37 8.72 -13.85
CA TYR A 47 10.46 8.69 -12.72
C TYR A 47 10.77 7.50 -11.79
N ARG A 48 10.69 7.76 -10.47
CA ARG A 48 10.99 6.82 -9.39
C ARG A 48 9.83 6.62 -8.43
N VAL A 49 8.96 7.60 -8.29
CA VAL A 49 7.89 7.61 -7.29
C VAL A 49 6.58 8.14 -7.87
N ILE A 50 5.47 7.60 -7.36
CA ILE A 50 4.12 8.13 -7.54
C ILE A 50 3.67 8.59 -6.15
N VAL A 51 3.20 9.84 -6.05
CA VAL A 51 2.77 10.41 -4.76
C VAL A 51 1.30 10.75 -4.84
N PHE A 52 0.49 10.14 -3.97
CA PHE A 52 -0.94 10.42 -3.87
C PHE A 52 -1.18 11.52 -2.82
N SER A 53 -1.98 12.52 -3.16
CA SER A 53 -2.28 13.67 -2.31
C SER A 53 -3.79 13.86 -2.18
N PRO A 54 -4.37 13.96 -0.96
CA PRO A 54 -5.78 14.31 -0.77
C PRO A 54 -6.16 15.69 -1.34
N PHE A 55 -5.20 16.57 -1.56
CA PHE A 55 -5.39 17.88 -2.17
C PHE A 55 -4.70 17.92 -3.54
N THR A 56 -5.51 17.79 -4.59
CA THR A 56 -5.06 17.97 -5.99
C THR A 56 -5.46 19.36 -6.46
N GLU A 57 -4.49 20.22 -6.79
CA GLU A 57 -4.76 21.50 -7.46
C GLU A 57 -5.17 21.29 -8.93
N THR A 58 -5.61 22.36 -9.61
CA THR A 58 -6.35 22.29 -10.88
C THR A 58 -5.45 22.26 -12.14
N ILE A 59 -4.52 21.30 -12.26
CA ILE A 59 -3.78 20.91 -13.50
C ILE A 59 -2.41 21.59 -13.74
N PRO A 60 -1.40 20.86 -14.27
CA PRO A 60 -1.17 19.42 -14.16
C PRO A 60 -0.44 19.13 -12.85
N THR A 61 -1.07 18.35 -11.97
CA THR A 61 -0.49 18.07 -10.66
C THR A 61 0.52 16.94 -10.76
N ILE A 62 1.74 17.21 -10.31
CA ILE A 62 2.75 16.17 -10.04
C ILE A 62 2.27 15.15 -8.98
N PHE A 63 1.19 15.47 -8.25
CA PHE A 63 0.52 14.58 -7.30
C PHE A 63 -0.71 13.89 -7.89
N TRP A 64 -0.92 12.63 -7.52
CA TRP A 64 -2.03 11.80 -7.94
C TRP A 64 -3.24 11.94 -7.02
N SER A 65 -4.44 11.82 -7.59
CA SER A 65 -5.70 11.86 -6.86
C SER A 65 -5.84 10.68 -5.88
N PRO A 66 -6.38 10.92 -4.68
CA PRO A 66 -6.63 9.87 -3.69
C PRO A 66 -7.60 8.81 -4.20
N ALA A 67 -8.46 9.16 -5.16
CA ALA A 67 -9.42 8.26 -5.77
C ALA A 67 -8.75 7.17 -6.64
N MET A 68 -7.49 7.36 -7.03
CA MET A 68 -6.74 6.40 -7.85
C MET A 68 -6.08 5.28 -7.03
N ILE A 69 -6.16 5.33 -5.70
CA ILE A 69 -5.59 4.32 -4.82
C ILE A 69 -6.58 3.91 -3.72
N SER A 70 -6.88 2.61 -3.65
CA SER A 70 -7.65 2.04 -2.55
C SER A 70 -6.71 1.36 -1.56
N SER A 71 -6.84 1.74 -0.29
CA SER A 71 -6.02 1.20 0.81
C SER A 71 -6.92 0.97 2.03
N PRO A 72 -7.79 -0.06 1.97
CA PRO A 72 -8.71 -0.38 3.05
C PRO A 72 -7.96 -1.01 4.24
N TRP A 73 -8.39 -0.70 5.46
CA TRP A 73 -7.76 -1.15 6.70
C TRP A 73 -8.83 -1.63 7.70
N PRO A 74 -8.75 -2.87 8.21
CA PRO A 74 -9.79 -3.44 9.07
C PRO A 74 -9.74 -2.98 10.53
N ASP A 75 -8.72 -2.22 10.94
CA ASP A 75 -8.50 -1.77 12.32
C ASP A 75 -8.67 -2.89 13.37
N THR A 76 -7.92 -3.99 13.20
CA THR A 76 -8.06 -5.20 14.01
C THR A 76 -6.72 -5.72 14.51
N ASN A 77 -6.72 -6.29 15.71
CA ASN A 77 -5.61 -7.05 16.29
C ASN A 77 -5.73 -8.57 16.01
N ASN A 78 -6.76 -8.99 15.27
CA ASN A 78 -6.97 -10.40 14.93
C ASN A 78 -6.54 -10.67 13.49
N VAL A 79 -5.53 -11.52 13.34
CA VAL A 79 -4.95 -11.88 12.04
C VAL A 79 -5.96 -12.60 11.15
N ASP A 80 -6.84 -13.45 11.69
CA ASP A 80 -7.80 -14.19 10.88
C ASP A 80 -8.86 -13.24 10.30
N ILE A 81 -9.35 -12.28 11.11
CA ILE A 81 -10.25 -11.20 10.65
C ILE A 81 -9.56 -10.35 9.58
N LEU A 82 -8.27 -10.05 9.74
CA LEU A 82 -7.48 -9.34 8.74
C LEU A 82 -7.42 -10.12 7.42
N LEU A 83 -7.16 -11.43 7.45
CA LEU A 83 -7.10 -12.25 6.24
C LEU A 83 -8.46 -12.34 5.53
N ASP A 84 -9.55 -12.55 6.27
CA ASP A 84 -10.90 -12.57 5.71
C ASP A 84 -11.27 -11.22 5.06
N PHE A 85 -10.85 -10.12 5.69
CA PHE A 85 -11.00 -8.78 5.14
C PHE A 85 -10.21 -8.60 3.84
N LEU A 86 -8.94 -9.04 3.81
CA LEU A 86 -8.11 -8.94 2.62
C LEU A 86 -8.68 -9.78 1.46
N ASP A 87 -9.11 -11.01 1.72
CA ASP A 87 -9.70 -11.89 0.71
C ASP A 87 -10.99 -11.27 0.13
N SER A 88 -11.85 -10.77 1.01
CA SER A 88 -13.09 -10.10 0.63
C SER A 88 -12.81 -8.87 -0.24
N ASN A 89 -11.88 -7.99 0.15
CA ASN A 89 -11.59 -6.79 -0.63
C ASN A 89 -10.93 -7.13 -1.98
N LEU A 90 -10.12 -8.18 -2.04
CA LEU A 90 -9.50 -8.62 -3.29
C LEU A 90 -10.54 -9.18 -4.28
N GLU A 91 -11.59 -9.84 -3.80
CA GLU A 91 -12.73 -10.26 -4.62
C GLU A 91 -13.52 -9.07 -5.18
N HIS A 92 -13.84 -8.10 -4.32
CA HIS A 92 -14.61 -6.92 -4.71
C HIS A 92 -13.81 -5.96 -5.63
N ARG A 93 -12.49 -6.09 -5.74
CA ARG A 93 -11.68 -5.32 -6.69
C ARG A 93 -12.12 -5.48 -8.15
N ARG A 94 -12.78 -6.59 -8.51
CA ARG A 94 -13.34 -6.79 -9.87
C ARG A 94 -14.21 -5.62 -10.34
N TYR A 95 -14.81 -4.86 -9.43
CA TYR A 95 -15.72 -3.75 -9.75
C TYR A 95 -15.03 -2.39 -9.97
N ASN A 96 -13.73 -2.25 -9.68
CA ASN A 96 -12.95 -1.02 -9.97
C ASN A 96 -11.51 -1.37 -10.44
N PRO A 97 -11.34 -1.74 -11.73
CA PRO A 97 -10.07 -2.24 -12.25
C PRO A 97 -9.01 -1.17 -12.51
N LEU A 98 -9.38 0.12 -12.50
CA LEU A 98 -8.54 1.22 -12.99
C LEU A 98 -7.73 1.94 -11.89
N GLY A 99 -7.65 1.39 -10.68
CA GLY A 99 -6.92 1.99 -9.57
C GLY A 99 -5.85 1.08 -8.97
N PHE A 100 -4.87 1.71 -8.32
CA PHE A 100 -3.95 1.03 -7.42
C PHE A 100 -4.72 0.44 -6.24
N PHE A 101 -4.28 -0.73 -5.77
CA PHE A 101 -4.91 -1.42 -4.67
C PHE A 101 -3.86 -1.91 -3.67
N VAL A 102 -4.05 -1.54 -2.41
CA VAL A 102 -3.14 -1.86 -1.34
C VAL A 102 -3.76 -2.94 -0.45
N SER A 103 -3.11 -4.10 -0.41
CA SER A 103 -3.37 -5.14 0.58
C SER A 103 -2.55 -4.85 1.84
N GLN A 104 -3.18 -4.27 2.86
CA GLN A 104 -2.52 -3.89 4.11
C GLN A 104 -2.52 -5.04 5.11
N GLY A 105 -1.42 -5.77 5.23
CA GLY A 105 -1.21 -6.82 6.23
C GLY A 105 -0.73 -6.29 7.58
N VAL A 106 -1.33 -5.20 8.07
CA VAL A 106 -0.94 -4.53 9.31
C VAL A 106 -2.09 -4.57 10.30
N CYS A 107 -1.87 -5.17 11.47
CA CYS A 107 -2.84 -5.18 12.55
C CYS A 107 -2.66 -4.00 13.50
N THR A 108 -3.76 -3.50 14.05
CA THR A 108 -3.75 -2.46 15.09
C THR A 108 -3.72 -3.10 16.47
N PRO A 109 -2.73 -2.80 17.32
CA PRO A 109 -2.80 -3.15 18.73
C PRO A 109 -4.00 -2.45 19.38
N LYS A 110 -4.81 -3.15 20.17
CA LYS A 110 -5.86 -2.51 20.98
C LYS A 110 -5.31 -2.07 22.33
N ASN A 111 -5.93 -1.08 22.97
CA ASN A 111 -5.51 -0.58 24.29
C ASN A 111 -5.40 -1.70 25.35
N SER A 112 -6.24 -2.73 25.27
CA SER A 112 -6.16 -3.93 26.13
C SER A 112 -4.89 -4.75 25.93
N ASP A 113 -4.30 -4.73 24.74
CA ASP A 113 -3.06 -5.45 24.41
C ASP A 113 -1.83 -4.69 24.94
N ILE A 114 -1.90 -3.36 24.93
CA ILE A 114 -0.85 -2.44 25.40
C ILE A 114 -0.68 -2.56 26.92
N ILE A 115 -1.79 -2.61 27.67
CA ILE A 115 -1.77 -2.69 29.14
C ILE A 115 -1.21 -4.03 29.64
N ARG A 116 -1.39 -5.12 28.87
CA ARG A 116 -1.05 -6.47 29.35
C ARG A 116 0.41 -6.86 29.11
N ARG A 117 1.12 -6.32 28.10
CA ARG A 117 2.51 -6.72 27.78
C ARG A 117 3.31 -5.62 27.05
N TRP A 118 3.91 -4.72 27.83
CA TRP A 118 4.72 -3.61 27.34
C TRP A 118 6.16 -4.00 26.98
N ARG A 119 6.40 -4.70 25.87
CA ARG A 119 7.77 -4.85 25.31
C ARG A 119 7.76 -4.84 23.78
N SER A 120 8.77 -4.19 23.20
CA SER A 120 9.10 -4.17 21.76
C SER A 120 9.09 -5.55 21.09
N THR A 121 9.40 -6.60 21.87
CA THR A 121 9.36 -8.01 21.45
C THR A 121 7.96 -8.51 21.09
N LEU A 122 6.88 -7.94 21.65
CA LEU A 122 5.53 -8.29 21.21
C LEU A 122 5.22 -7.72 19.85
N ARG A 123 5.59 -6.47 19.59
CA ARG A 123 5.31 -5.82 18.31
C ARG A 123 6.01 -6.57 17.17
N SER A 124 7.25 -7.01 17.38
CA SER A 124 7.96 -7.88 16.43
C SER A 124 7.37 -9.29 16.34
N SER A 125 6.99 -9.92 17.47
CA SER A 125 6.42 -11.29 17.42
C SER A 125 5.02 -11.31 16.78
N PHE A 126 4.24 -10.25 17.00
CA PHE A 126 2.91 -10.09 16.48
C PHE A 126 2.98 -9.81 14.98
N SER A 127 3.82 -8.86 14.55
CA SER A 127 4.03 -8.59 13.12
C SER A 127 4.61 -9.81 12.40
N LEU A 128 5.54 -10.55 13.01
CA LEU A 128 6.09 -11.78 12.44
C LEU A 128 4.99 -12.83 12.21
N ARG A 129 4.10 -13.03 13.19
CA ARG A 129 2.96 -13.94 13.03
C ARG A 129 2.03 -13.47 11.91
N THR A 130 1.71 -12.18 11.84
CA THR A 130 0.88 -11.60 10.79
C THR A 130 1.53 -11.76 9.42
N ASN A 131 2.81 -11.42 9.28
CA ASN A 131 3.57 -11.52 8.03
C ASN A 131 3.59 -12.97 7.53
N ARG A 132 3.88 -13.93 8.40
CA ARG A 132 3.84 -15.36 8.05
C ARG A 132 2.46 -15.79 7.54
N LYS A 133 1.40 -15.38 8.25
CA LYS A 133 0.02 -15.69 7.86
C LYS A 133 -0.39 -15.01 6.56
N MET A 134 0.10 -13.80 6.31
CA MET A 134 -0.10 -13.08 5.06
C MET A 134 0.57 -13.81 3.88
N LEU A 135 1.81 -14.28 4.06
CA LEU A 135 2.48 -15.11 3.04
C LEU A 135 1.75 -16.43 2.79
N GLU A 136 1.32 -17.13 3.85
CA GLU A 136 0.51 -18.35 3.72
C GLU A 136 -0.79 -18.09 2.96
N TRP A 137 -1.42 -16.93 3.18
CA TRP A 137 -2.62 -16.52 2.45
C TRP A 137 -2.31 -16.23 0.97
N LEU A 138 -1.24 -15.48 0.66
CA LEU A 138 -0.81 -15.20 -0.71
C LEU A 138 -0.54 -16.48 -1.52
N ASP A 139 0.10 -17.47 -0.89
CA ASP A 139 0.39 -18.76 -1.52
C ASP A 139 -0.87 -19.59 -1.81
N LYS A 140 -1.94 -19.38 -1.04
CA LYS A 140 -3.23 -20.08 -1.21
C LYS A 140 -4.18 -19.37 -2.17
N LEU A 141 -3.86 -18.15 -2.59
CA LEU A 141 -4.66 -17.44 -3.58
C LEU A 141 -4.69 -18.21 -4.90
N SER A 142 -5.85 -18.25 -5.55
CA SER A 142 -5.95 -18.75 -6.92
C SER A 142 -5.11 -17.87 -7.85
N LYS A 143 -4.67 -18.41 -8.99
CA LYS A 143 -3.93 -17.63 -10.01
C LYS A 143 -4.67 -16.34 -10.38
N GLU A 144 -5.99 -16.40 -10.53
CA GLU A 144 -6.81 -15.23 -10.84
C GLU A 144 -6.76 -14.16 -9.74
N LYS A 145 -6.79 -14.57 -8.45
CA LYS A 145 -6.65 -13.64 -7.33
C LYS A 145 -5.22 -13.08 -7.23
N GLN A 146 -4.20 -13.88 -7.50
CA GLN A 146 -2.80 -13.43 -7.50
C GLN A 146 -2.58 -12.30 -8.52
N LEU A 147 -3.19 -12.37 -9.70
CA LEU A 147 -3.16 -11.29 -10.70
C LEU A 147 -3.80 -9.98 -10.21
N LYS A 148 -4.67 -10.05 -9.20
CA LYS A 148 -5.31 -8.88 -8.60
C LYS A 148 -4.48 -8.25 -7.49
N VAL A 149 -3.44 -8.92 -6.99
CA VAL A 149 -2.52 -8.35 -6.00
C VAL A 149 -1.69 -7.26 -6.68
N ASN A 150 -1.57 -6.10 -6.03
CA ASN A 150 -0.88 -4.94 -6.60
C ASN A 150 0.19 -4.40 -5.65
N ILE A 151 -0.21 -3.67 -4.60
CA ILE A 151 0.71 -3.21 -3.54
C ILE A 151 0.42 -4.01 -2.27
N VAL A 152 1.47 -4.47 -1.60
CA VAL A 152 1.37 -5.18 -0.33
C VAL A 152 2.16 -4.41 0.72
N ILE A 153 1.51 -4.05 1.83
CA ILE A 153 2.15 -3.38 2.97
C ILE A 153 2.15 -4.34 4.16
N LEU A 154 3.29 -4.43 4.83
CA LEU A 154 3.54 -5.27 6.00
C LEU A 154 4.37 -4.49 7.02
N ASP A 155 4.28 -4.88 8.29
CA ASP A 155 5.06 -4.30 9.39
C ASP A 155 6.33 -5.14 9.65
N PHE A 156 7.50 -4.50 9.88
CA PHE A 156 8.78 -5.16 10.18
C PHE A 156 9.18 -6.25 9.16
N VAL A 157 9.20 -5.87 7.88
CA VAL A 157 9.49 -6.77 6.76
C VAL A 157 10.97 -7.17 6.72
N GLU A 158 11.23 -8.48 6.68
CA GLU A 158 12.54 -9.04 6.34
C GLU A 158 12.66 -9.31 4.82
N GLU A 159 13.88 -9.46 4.33
CA GLU A 159 14.18 -9.61 2.90
C GLU A 159 13.45 -10.80 2.24
N GLU A 160 13.29 -11.90 2.98
CA GLU A 160 12.61 -13.10 2.50
C GLU A 160 11.15 -12.85 2.08
N TYR A 161 10.44 -12.00 2.84
CA TYR A 161 9.05 -11.64 2.56
C TYR A 161 8.97 -10.83 1.25
N SER A 162 9.90 -9.89 1.05
CA SER A 162 9.97 -9.11 -0.19
C SER A 162 10.24 -10.00 -1.40
N ARG A 163 11.20 -10.94 -1.30
CA ARG A 163 11.49 -11.90 -2.38
C ARG A 163 10.27 -12.76 -2.72
N LYS A 164 9.53 -13.22 -1.71
CA LYS A 164 8.31 -14.00 -1.90
C LYS A 164 7.22 -13.21 -2.62
N ILE A 165 6.96 -11.96 -2.22
CA ILE A 165 5.98 -11.10 -2.88
C ILE A 165 6.40 -10.80 -4.34
N ILE A 166 7.69 -10.52 -4.58
CA ILE A 166 8.21 -10.29 -5.94
C ILE A 166 8.01 -11.54 -6.81
N SER A 167 8.18 -12.74 -6.25
CA SER A 167 8.00 -14.00 -6.98
C SER A 167 6.61 -14.19 -7.58
N LEU A 168 5.58 -13.53 -7.02
CA LEU A 168 4.21 -13.54 -7.56
C LEU A 168 4.14 -12.96 -8.99
N ASN A 169 5.04 -12.03 -9.35
CA ASN A 169 5.11 -11.44 -10.68
C ASN A 169 5.80 -12.33 -11.73
N HIS A 170 6.31 -13.51 -11.36
CA HIS A 170 6.90 -14.44 -12.32
C HIS A 170 5.85 -15.38 -12.95
N PHE A 171 4.69 -15.52 -12.32
CA PHE A 171 3.58 -16.35 -12.82
C PHE A 171 2.73 -15.65 -13.89
N THR A 172 2.96 -14.36 -14.13
CA THR A 172 2.26 -13.53 -15.14
C THR A 172 2.83 -13.67 -16.56
N LYS A 173 3.89 -14.46 -16.77
CA LYS A 173 4.38 -14.79 -18.11
C LYS A 173 3.65 -16.02 -18.67
N CYS A 174 2.49 -15.80 -19.28
CA CYS A 174 1.87 -16.72 -20.25
C CYS A 174 1.42 -15.91 -21.46
#